data_AF-A0A960ZBB9-F1
#
_entry.id   AF-A0A960ZBB9-F1
#
_cell.length_a   1.000
_cell.length_b   1.000
_cell.length_c   1.000
_cell.angle_alpha   90.00
_cell.angle_beta   90.00
_cell.angle_gamma   90.00
#
_symmetry.space_group_name_H-M   'P 1'
#
loop_
_entity.id
_entity.type
_entity.pdbx_description
1 polymer ?
#
loop_
_entity_poly.entity_id
_entity_poly.type
_entity_poly.pdbx_seq_one_letter_code
_entity_poly.pdbx_strand_id
1 'polypeptide(L)'
;METRKWYVSILLLGLITLFSFFGCSGKKKGFLPLLALVAMDDDGSSSGQTSDEDLLSTSTSQVGTAESGSTSESIGPYSANVPGGLNVTGSSAGDFTGITYYAGDGHEATGFLSTVPDGGTTNSTDLSVNLITQMVSDASIATADVVSANTINNADGNTSIYNIAITTTSAMTVSDLGNILAKQLGLSTENILVTQPNESSSAEFRVVMQVTFSNTTDEVMGVGISTESNYTSNEAVLTGFLDGTNIIGSGSDNLTKNDSFIAKGNPKVDIVWVVDNSGSMKEEQGAVIANAGAFFTQLNNKNLDFRLAAITTDSEKIVFSGNSKKPPRTGWTTAADGSTAFVNNVSAGLKGSGTEAGIWFAEKSITTGTVVPRSGASLVFVMLSDEGDQYECKQNKTSPNNSVATPCGNPPANAFDPNNNIFKDNGYKVYAIIGLNSAGQPSTCSGSGTKAAAKNNGWPGYYNLSQATGGMAGTICSNDYSQLLNSIVSQAAAAASSYKLTYIPMSSTMVVKKNGVTVPKDSTNGWMYNASNNSIVFSGTAFPSVNDVVVVAYEYSPSAQAQANHKGSLYAYLSGNNTVGMLFALFILVAGVSMGYLIKRRYA
;
A
#
# COMPACT_ATOMS: atom_id res chain seq x y z
N MET A 1 -13.23 9.32 -27.13
CA MET A 1 -14.65 9.14 -26.71
C MET A 1 -15.52 8.44 -27.77
N GLU A 2 -15.26 8.59 -29.09
CA GLU A 2 -16.09 7.98 -30.15
C GLU A 2 -15.93 6.46 -30.34
N THR A 3 -14.76 5.87 -30.07
CA THR A 3 -14.53 4.42 -30.21
C THR A 3 -15.29 3.58 -29.17
N ARG A 4 -15.55 4.11 -27.96
CA ARG A 4 -16.31 3.41 -26.91
C ARG A 4 -17.80 3.25 -27.24
N LYS A 5 -18.39 4.16 -28.04
CA LYS A 5 -19.81 4.10 -28.44
C LYS A 5 -20.10 2.99 -29.47
N TRP A 6 -19.11 2.61 -30.27
CA TRP A 6 -19.24 1.53 -31.26
C TRP A 6 -19.28 0.14 -30.62
N TYR A 7 -18.49 -0.11 -29.56
CA TYR A 7 -18.44 -1.41 -28.90
C TYR A 7 -19.72 -1.76 -28.13
N VAL A 8 -20.33 -0.78 -27.44
CA VAL A 8 -21.60 -0.96 -26.73
C VAL A 8 -22.75 -1.22 -27.74
N SER A 9 -22.73 -0.54 -28.89
CA SER A 9 -23.75 -0.72 -29.93
C SER A 9 -23.69 -2.10 -30.58
N ILE A 10 -22.49 -2.66 -30.80
CA ILE A 10 -22.31 -4.00 -31.40
C ILE A 10 -22.73 -5.11 -30.42
N LEU A 11 -22.45 -4.97 -29.12
CA LEU A 11 -22.90 -5.90 -28.09
C LEU A 11 -24.42 -5.88 -27.89
N LEU A 12 -25.04 -4.69 -27.93
CA LEU A 12 -26.50 -4.56 -27.89
C LEU A 12 -27.18 -5.18 -29.12
N LEU A 13 -26.63 -4.98 -30.32
CA LEU A 13 -27.14 -5.61 -31.55
C LEU A 13 -27.00 -7.14 -31.54
N GLY A 14 -25.94 -7.68 -30.93
CA GLY A 14 -25.74 -9.11 -30.76
C GLY A 14 -26.75 -9.76 -29.79
N LEU A 15 -27.15 -9.06 -28.73
CA LEU A 15 -28.18 -9.53 -27.79
C LEU A 15 -29.60 -9.39 -28.37
N ILE A 16 -29.88 -8.32 -29.11
CA ILE A 16 -31.19 -8.09 -29.75
C ILE A 16 -31.48 -9.13 -30.85
N THR A 17 -30.44 -9.57 -31.58
CA THR A 17 -30.57 -10.65 -32.58
C THR A 17 -30.80 -12.02 -31.94
N LEU A 18 -30.36 -12.25 -30.70
CA LEU A 18 -30.65 -13.49 -29.98
C LEU A 18 -32.12 -13.56 -29.50
N PHE A 19 -32.70 -12.44 -29.08
CA PHE A 19 -34.08 -12.37 -28.57
C PHE A 19 -35.15 -12.38 -29.68
N SER A 20 -34.85 -11.84 -30.86
CA SER A 20 -35.80 -11.76 -31.98
C SER A 20 -36.06 -13.10 -32.69
N PHE A 21 -35.27 -14.15 -32.41
CA PHE A 21 -35.50 -15.51 -32.93
C PHE A 21 -36.41 -16.39 -32.07
N PHE A 22 -36.77 -15.98 -30.85
CA PHE A 22 -37.58 -16.79 -29.92
C PHE A 22 -39.09 -16.49 -29.91
N GLY A 23 -39.56 -15.54 -30.72
CA GLY A 23 -40.96 -15.14 -30.76
C GLY A 23 -41.75 -15.67 -31.96
N CYS A 24 -42.05 -16.98 -32.02
CA CYS A 24 -43.32 -17.50 -32.57
C CYS A 24 -43.40 -19.04 -32.58
N SER A 25 -44.57 -19.57 -32.16
CA SER A 25 -45.09 -20.92 -32.40
C SER A 25 -44.58 -22.12 -31.56
N GLY A 26 -45.28 -22.38 -30.44
CA GLY A 26 -46.04 -23.64 -30.28
C GLY A 26 -45.38 -24.88 -29.63
N LYS A 27 -45.68 -25.06 -28.32
CA LYS A 27 -45.80 -26.34 -27.56
C LYS A 27 -44.59 -27.31 -27.48
N LYS A 28 -43.83 -27.26 -26.37
CA LYS A 28 -43.70 -28.31 -25.30
C LYS A 28 -42.39 -28.17 -24.49
N LYS A 29 -42.58 -28.13 -23.16
CA LYS A 29 -41.71 -28.44 -21.99
C LYS A 29 -40.19 -28.68 -22.17
N GLY A 30 -39.40 -27.90 -21.42
CA GLY A 30 -38.25 -28.40 -20.65
C GLY A 30 -36.90 -27.68 -20.86
N PHE A 31 -36.38 -27.08 -19.77
CA PHE A 31 -35.00 -26.62 -19.54
C PHE A 31 -34.52 -25.30 -20.19
N LEU A 32 -34.47 -24.23 -19.38
CA LEU A 32 -33.59 -23.05 -19.58
C LEU A 32 -32.74 -22.87 -18.31
N PRO A 33 -31.42 -22.67 -18.39
CA PRO A 33 -30.65 -22.13 -17.28
C PRO A 33 -30.82 -20.61 -17.23
N LEU A 34 -31.13 -20.12 -16.03
CA LEU A 34 -31.37 -18.72 -15.69
C LEU A 34 -30.01 -18.01 -15.51
N LEU A 35 -29.67 -17.04 -16.38
CA LEU A 35 -28.73 -15.96 -16.03
C LEU A 35 -29.57 -14.68 -15.95
N ALA A 36 -29.93 -14.29 -14.72
CA ALA A 36 -30.65 -13.04 -14.47
C ALA A 36 -29.62 -11.90 -14.32
N LEU A 37 -29.59 -11.00 -15.31
CA LEU A 37 -29.04 -9.67 -15.18
C LEU A 37 -30.20 -8.77 -14.73
N VAL A 38 -30.23 -8.37 -13.47
CA VAL A 38 -31.26 -7.46 -12.95
C VAL A 38 -30.81 -6.03 -13.27
N ALA A 39 -31.48 -5.42 -14.24
CA ALA A 39 -31.67 -3.98 -14.29
C ALA A 39 -33.04 -3.71 -13.68
N MET A 40 -33.10 -2.91 -12.61
CA MET A 40 -34.36 -2.38 -12.10
C MET A 40 -34.25 -0.86 -12.17
N ASP A 41 -35.12 -0.28 -12.99
CA ASP A 41 -35.71 1.00 -12.69
C ASP A 41 -37.22 0.89 -12.96
N ASP A 42 -37.95 1.68 -12.18
CA ASP A 42 -39.29 2.23 -12.42
C ASP A 42 -40.51 1.76 -11.60
N ASP A 43 -41.30 2.79 -11.30
CA ASP A 43 -42.40 3.03 -10.37
C ASP A 43 -43.56 2.02 -10.26
N GLY A 44 -44.24 2.03 -9.11
CA GLY A 44 -45.63 1.54 -9.02
C GLY A 44 -46.12 1.11 -7.63
N SER A 45 -46.92 1.98 -7.00
CA SER A 45 -47.68 1.77 -5.77
C SER A 45 -48.51 0.47 -5.73
N SER A 46 -48.62 -0.18 -4.56
CA SER A 46 -49.93 -0.57 -3.96
C SER A 46 -49.79 -1.17 -2.56
N SER A 47 -50.90 -1.10 -1.85
CA SER A 47 -51.20 -1.16 -0.41
C SER A 47 -51.29 -2.55 0.27
N GLY A 48 -51.05 -2.56 1.59
CA GLY A 48 -51.64 -3.48 2.61
C GLY A 48 -50.93 -4.84 2.75
N GLN A 49 -50.77 -5.48 3.91
CA GLN A 49 -51.30 -5.31 5.27
C GLN A 49 -50.45 -6.16 6.25
N THR A 50 -50.11 -5.57 7.41
CA THR A 50 -49.91 -6.10 8.79
C THR A 50 -49.74 -7.61 9.08
N SER A 51 -48.72 -7.96 9.87
CA SER A 51 -48.86 -8.63 11.20
C SER A 51 -47.51 -8.74 11.97
N ASP A 52 -47.41 -7.96 13.06
CA ASP A 52 -46.87 -8.22 14.41
C ASP A 52 -45.57 -9.03 14.59
N GLU A 53 -44.44 -8.40 14.95
CA GLU A 53 -43.98 -8.06 16.32
C GLU A 53 -43.20 -9.21 16.98
N ASP A 54 -41.86 -9.15 16.88
CA ASP A 54 -40.98 -9.60 17.96
C ASP A 54 -39.90 -8.53 18.18
N LEU A 55 -39.96 -7.93 19.36
CA LEU A 55 -39.23 -6.74 19.80
C LEU A 55 -37.81 -7.13 20.24
N LEU A 56 -36.82 -6.96 19.37
CA LEU A 56 -35.47 -6.60 19.81
C LEU A 56 -35.24 -5.14 19.48
N SER A 57 -35.18 -4.32 20.53
CA SER A 57 -34.83 -2.90 20.45
C SER A 57 -33.43 -2.76 19.86
N THR A 58 -33.35 -2.65 18.54
CA THR A 58 -32.21 -2.03 17.88
C THR A 58 -32.23 -0.57 18.30
N SER A 59 -31.34 -0.21 19.22
CA SER A 59 -30.91 1.17 19.30
C SER A 59 -30.51 1.57 17.88
N THR A 60 -31.30 2.44 17.27
CA THR A 60 -30.97 3.10 16.01
C THR A 60 -29.53 3.55 16.11
N SER A 61 -28.65 2.82 15.40
CA SER A 61 -27.25 3.21 15.25
C SER A 61 -27.28 4.60 14.67
N GLN A 62 -26.86 5.58 15.46
CA GLN A 62 -26.70 6.95 14.99
C GLN A 62 -25.87 6.87 13.71
N VAL A 63 -26.48 7.23 12.58
CA VAL A 63 -25.78 7.47 11.32
C VAL A 63 -24.69 8.49 11.68
N GLY A 64 -23.45 8.01 11.80
CA GLY A 64 -22.33 8.92 11.94
C GLY A 64 -22.28 9.74 10.68
N THR A 65 -22.32 11.06 10.81
CA THR A 65 -21.92 11.93 9.70
C THR A 65 -20.42 11.77 9.51
N ALA A 66 -19.99 11.70 8.26
CA ALA A 66 -18.58 11.88 7.89
C ALA A 66 -18.05 13.21 8.44
N GLU A 67 -16.73 13.38 8.47
CA GLU A 67 -16.07 14.49 9.17
C GLU A 67 -16.61 15.85 8.70
N SER A 68 -17.10 16.64 9.66
CA SER A 68 -17.54 18.01 9.45
C SER A 68 -16.29 18.90 9.35
N GLY A 69 -15.74 19.09 8.16
CA GLY A 69 -14.61 20.00 7.96
C GLY A 69 -13.76 19.77 6.71
N SER A 70 -13.91 18.64 6.02
CA SER A 70 -13.21 18.42 4.75
C SER A 70 -13.76 19.32 3.64
N THR A 71 -12.90 19.90 2.81
CA THR A 71 -13.29 20.64 1.60
C THR A 71 -12.90 19.88 0.34
N SER A 72 -13.64 20.12 -0.75
CA SER A 72 -13.35 19.51 -2.05
C SER A 72 -12.74 20.56 -2.97
N GLU A 73 -11.50 20.33 -3.41
CA GLU A 73 -10.76 21.25 -4.28
C GLU A 73 -10.56 20.66 -5.68
N SER A 74 -10.75 21.47 -6.72
CA SER A 74 -10.54 21.03 -8.10
C SER A 74 -9.08 21.14 -8.51
N ILE A 75 -8.51 20.08 -9.09
CA ILE A 75 -7.11 20.01 -9.51
C ILE A 75 -7.05 19.40 -10.90
N GLY A 76 -7.09 20.26 -11.92
CA GLY A 76 -7.23 19.79 -13.31
C GLY A 76 -8.43 18.85 -13.46
N PRO A 77 -8.25 17.61 -13.94
CA PRO A 77 -9.34 16.64 -14.09
C PRO A 77 -9.70 15.88 -12.79
N TYR A 78 -9.09 16.21 -11.65
CA TYR A 78 -9.31 15.54 -10.36
C TYR A 78 -10.02 16.43 -9.35
N SER A 79 -10.56 15.79 -8.33
CA SER A 79 -11.07 16.40 -7.10
C SER A 79 -10.26 15.88 -5.92
N ALA A 80 -9.81 16.79 -5.06
CA ALA A 80 -9.07 16.47 -3.85
C ALA A 80 -9.91 16.80 -2.61
N ASN A 81 -10.16 15.81 -1.76
CA ASN A 81 -10.80 16.01 -0.47
C ASN A 81 -9.72 16.38 0.57
N VAL A 82 -9.64 17.66 0.88
CA VAL A 82 -8.71 18.23 1.85
C VAL A 82 -9.27 18.01 3.26
N PRO A 83 -8.54 17.37 4.19
CA PRO A 83 -9.02 17.15 5.55
C PRO A 83 -9.15 18.45 6.36
N GLY A 84 -10.03 18.41 7.36
CA GLY A 84 -10.07 19.45 8.38
C GLY A 84 -8.69 19.63 9.04
N GLY A 85 -8.33 20.88 9.35
CA GLY A 85 -7.01 21.23 9.89
C GLY A 85 -5.96 21.59 8.83
N LEU A 86 -6.25 21.45 7.54
CA LEU A 86 -5.47 22.07 6.46
C LEU A 86 -6.20 23.29 5.92
N ASN A 87 -5.47 24.40 5.80
CA ASN A 87 -5.93 25.64 5.20
C ASN A 87 -5.43 25.72 3.76
N VAL A 88 -6.37 25.73 2.81
CA VAL A 88 -6.07 25.92 1.39
C VAL A 88 -5.87 27.42 1.12
N THR A 89 -4.73 27.78 0.56
CA THR A 89 -4.39 29.19 0.28
C THR A 89 -4.63 29.64 -1.15
N GLY A 90 -4.85 28.68 -2.06
CA GLY A 90 -5.06 28.96 -3.48
C GLY A 90 -3.80 29.46 -4.18
N SER A 91 -3.73 29.16 -5.48
CA SER A 91 -2.54 29.40 -6.30
C SER A 91 -2.90 30.19 -7.54
N SER A 92 -2.38 31.41 -7.63
CA SER A 92 -2.28 32.08 -8.92
C SER A 92 -0.96 32.83 -8.99
N ALA A 93 0.09 32.11 -9.35
CA ALA A 93 1.32 32.67 -9.86
C ALA A 93 1.79 31.82 -11.05
N GLY A 94 1.63 32.32 -12.27
CA GLY A 94 2.14 31.68 -13.49
C GLY A 94 1.44 30.37 -13.87
N ASP A 95 2.24 29.36 -14.26
CA ASP A 95 1.83 28.09 -14.88
C ASP A 95 1.38 27.00 -13.86
N PHE A 96 1.34 27.31 -12.56
CA PHE A 96 0.97 26.36 -11.52
C PHE A 96 -0.52 25.97 -11.61
N THR A 97 -0.80 24.67 -11.77
CA THR A 97 -2.16 24.12 -11.81
C THR A 97 -2.37 23.19 -10.62
N GLY A 98 -2.90 23.72 -9.52
CA GLY A 98 -3.04 22.98 -8.28
C GLY A 98 -3.62 23.77 -7.12
N ILE A 99 -3.30 23.33 -5.91
CA ILE A 99 -3.54 24.04 -4.65
C ILE A 99 -2.27 24.05 -3.80
N THR A 100 -2.12 25.08 -2.97
CA THR A 100 -1.17 25.11 -1.86
C THR A 100 -1.94 25.06 -0.55
N TYR A 101 -1.34 24.45 0.47
CA TYR A 101 -1.98 24.28 1.76
C TYR A 101 -0.98 24.35 2.91
N TYR A 102 -1.47 24.71 4.09
CA TYR A 102 -0.70 24.68 5.32
C TYR A 102 -1.55 24.17 6.49
N ALA A 103 -0.91 23.55 7.48
CA ALA A 103 -1.59 23.01 8.65
C ALA A 103 -1.97 24.12 9.64
N GLY A 104 -3.19 24.06 10.17
CA GLY A 104 -3.68 24.93 11.24
C GLY A 104 -3.37 24.38 12.64
N ASP A 105 -3.98 25.00 13.65
CA ASP A 105 -4.13 24.45 15.01
C ASP A 105 -2.83 24.04 15.73
N GLY A 106 -1.73 24.75 15.46
CA GLY A 106 -0.44 24.52 16.12
C GLY A 106 0.44 23.45 15.47
N HIS A 107 0.04 22.95 14.31
CA HIS A 107 0.88 22.10 13.47
C HIS A 107 1.77 22.94 12.56
N GLU A 108 3.04 22.53 12.42
CA GLU A 108 4.00 23.20 11.54
C GLU A 108 4.24 22.35 10.29
N ALA A 109 3.29 22.36 9.36
CA ALA A 109 3.38 21.61 8.12
C ALA A 109 2.79 22.39 6.94
N THR A 110 3.35 22.23 5.74
CA THR A 110 2.93 22.93 4.53
C THR A 110 3.07 22.03 3.31
N GLY A 111 2.47 22.41 2.19
CA GLY A 111 2.56 21.60 0.99
C GLY A 111 1.82 22.15 -0.20
N PHE A 112 1.82 21.34 -1.25
CA PHE A 112 1.09 21.62 -2.48
C PHE A 112 0.58 20.33 -3.10
N LEU A 113 -0.45 20.46 -3.93
CA LEU A 113 -0.99 19.39 -4.75
C LEU A 113 -1.16 19.97 -6.16
N SER A 114 -0.52 19.38 -7.16
CA SER A 114 -0.46 19.92 -8.52
C SER A 114 -0.61 18.82 -9.56
N THR A 115 -1.13 19.18 -10.73
CA THR A 115 -0.95 18.33 -11.91
C THR A 115 0.51 18.37 -12.37
N VAL A 116 1.02 17.22 -12.82
CA VAL A 116 2.35 17.03 -13.41
C VAL A 116 2.22 16.23 -14.70
N PRO A 117 3.02 16.52 -15.74
CA PRO A 117 3.07 15.66 -16.93
C PRO A 117 3.57 14.26 -16.57
N ASP A 118 3.00 13.23 -17.19
CA ASP A 118 3.45 11.83 -17.01
C ASP A 118 4.90 11.57 -17.47
N GLY A 119 5.47 12.49 -18.26
CA GLY A 119 6.81 12.39 -18.82
C GLY A 119 7.03 11.14 -19.70
N GLY A 120 5.96 10.55 -20.24
CA GLY A 120 6.01 9.29 -20.99
C GLY A 120 6.27 8.04 -20.14
N THR A 121 6.06 8.12 -18.82
CA THR A 121 6.14 6.96 -17.92
C THR A 121 4.90 6.08 -18.01
N THR A 122 4.96 4.87 -17.42
CA THR A 122 3.88 3.87 -17.54
C THR A 122 3.15 3.57 -16.24
N ASN A 123 3.68 4.06 -15.11
CA ASN A 123 3.13 3.81 -13.80
C ASN A 123 3.60 4.87 -12.79
N SER A 124 2.93 4.93 -11.63
CA SER A 124 3.22 5.88 -10.56
C SER A 124 4.63 5.75 -9.99
N THR A 125 5.21 4.55 -9.97
CA THR A 125 6.56 4.32 -9.43
C THR A 125 7.62 4.94 -10.32
N ASP A 126 7.57 4.70 -11.63
CA ASP A 126 8.49 5.30 -12.61
C ASP A 126 8.38 6.83 -12.61
N LEU A 127 7.14 7.36 -12.58
CA LEU A 127 6.90 8.79 -12.48
C LEU A 127 7.49 9.37 -11.18
N SER A 128 7.24 8.70 -10.05
CA SER A 128 7.78 9.12 -8.74
C SER A 128 9.30 9.16 -8.73
N VAL A 129 9.97 8.18 -9.35
CA VAL A 129 11.43 8.16 -9.46
C VAL A 129 11.94 9.37 -10.22
N ASN A 130 11.31 9.72 -11.34
CA ASN A 130 11.68 10.91 -12.12
C ASN A 130 11.48 12.19 -11.31
N LEU A 131 10.33 12.34 -10.66
CA LEU A 131 9.98 13.52 -9.87
C LEU A 131 10.90 13.69 -8.66
N ILE A 132 11.19 12.62 -7.91
CA ILE A 132 12.13 12.66 -6.78
C ILE A 132 13.52 13.06 -7.27
N THR A 133 14.01 12.43 -8.36
CA THR A 133 15.32 12.74 -8.93
C THR A 133 15.44 14.23 -9.29
N GLN A 134 14.37 14.81 -9.83
CA GLN A 134 14.30 16.23 -10.15
C GLN A 134 14.26 17.09 -8.88
N MET A 135 13.35 16.80 -7.94
CA MET A 135 13.19 17.52 -6.66
C MET A 135 14.49 17.63 -5.88
N VAL A 136 15.28 16.56 -5.82
CA VAL A 136 16.46 16.46 -4.96
C VAL A 136 17.76 16.90 -5.65
N SER A 137 17.66 17.42 -6.88
CA SER A 137 18.82 17.90 -7.65
C SER A 137 19.29 19.30 -7.25
N ASP A 138 18.54 20.01 -6.40
CA ASP A 138 18.88 21.35 -5.93
C ASP A 138 20.13 21.35 -5.03
N ALA A 139 21.01 22.34 -5.21
CA ALA A 139 22.25 22.46 -4.42
C ALA A 139 22.01 22.77 -2.93
N SER A 140 20.80 23.20 -2.55
CA SER A 140 20.40 23.37 -1.16
C SER A 140 20.08 22.06 -0.45
N ILE A 141 19.89 20.96 -1.18
CA ILE A 141 19.61 19.63 -0.63
C ILE A 141 20.93 18.87 -0.49
N ALA A 142 21.33 18.61 0.75
CA ALA A 142 22.54 17.86 1.08
C ALA A 142 22.33 16.35 0.92
N THR A 143 21.22 15.84 1.46
CA THR A 143 20.81 14.44 1.29
C THR A 143 19.30 14.35 1.12
N ALA A 144 18.89 13.34 0.37
CA ALA A 144 17.50 12.92 0.29
C ALA A 144 17.46 11.40 0.34
N ASP A 145 16.85 10.86 1.39
CA ASP A 145 16.78 9.43 1.64
C ASP A 145 15.31 9.01 1.68
N VAL A 146 14.90 8.16 0.74
CA VAL A 146 13.59 7.54 0.79
C VAL A 146 13.57 6.56 1.96
N VAL A 147 12.84 6.92 3.01
CA VAL A 147 12.68 6.12 4.23
C VAL A 147 11.64 5.03 4.02
N SER A 148 10.60 5.33 3.24
CA SER A 148 9.62 4.33 2.82
C SER A 148 9.03 4.66 1.47
N ALA A 149 8.78 3.62 0.69
CA ALA A 149 7.97 3.67 -0.53
C ALA A 149 6.89 2.60 -0.48
N ASN A 150 5.67 2.97 -0.82
CA ASN A 150 4.52 2.09 -0.87
C ASN A 150 3.67 2.41 -2.08
N THR A 151 3.01 1.41 -2.64
CA THR A 151 2.20 1.53 -3.84
C THR A 151 0.84 0.92 -3.57
N ILE A 152 -0.20 1.71 -3.69
CA ILE A 152 -1.58 1.28 -3.52
C ILE A 152 -2.32 1.37 -4.85
N ASN A 153 -3.09 0.32 -5.14
CA ASN A 153 -3.98 0.33 -6.28
C ASN A 153 -5.29 0.96 -5.83
N ASN A 154 -5.47 2.22 -6.19
CA ASN A 154 -6.73 2.88 -5.99
C ASN A 154 -7.58 2.78 -7.24
N ALA A 155 -8.83 3.10 -7.00
CA ALA A 155 -9.82 3.47 -7.97
C ALA A 155 -9.30 4.18 -9.24
N ASP A 156 -8.82 5.41 -9.10
CA ASP A 156 -8.52 6.30 -10.23
C ASP A 156 -7.13 6.09 -10.82
N GLY A 157 -6.36 5.13 -10.29
CA GLY A 157 -4.97 4.95 -10.69
C GLY A 157 -4.13 4.09 -9.76
N ASN A 158 -2.91 3.84 -10.21
CA ASN A 158 -1.87 3.39 -9.29
C ASN A 158 -1.36 4.60 -8.52
N THR A 159 -1.33 4.55 -7.20
CA THR A 159 -0.82 5.65 -6.37
C THR A 159 0.40 5.18 -5.61
N SER A 160 1.53 5.87 -5.79
CA SER A 160 2.74 5.64 -5.02
C SER A 160 2.91 6.73 -3.96
N ILE A 161 3.26 6.33 -2.74
CA ILE A 161 3.41 7.19 -1.58
C ILE A 161 4.82 6.98 -1.03
N TYR A 162 5.53 8.08 -0.85
CA TYR A 162 6.91 8.11 -0.39
C TYR A 162 7.00 8.96 0.88
N ASN A 163 7.83 8.50 1.82
CA ASN A 163 8.30 9.30 2.93
C ASN A 163 9.80 9.51 2.75
N ILE A 164 10.23 10.76 2.66
CA ILE A 164 11.58 11.15 2.28
C ILE A 164 12.16 11.97 3.43
N ALA A 165 13.30 11.54 3.96
CA ALA A 165 14.13 12.36 4.83
C ALA A 165 14.94 13.31 3.95
N ILE A 166 14.82 14.62 4.15
CA ILE A 166 15.64 15.60 3.45
C ILE A 166 16.50 16.33 4.48
N THR A 167 17.80 16.36 4.23
CA THR A 167 18.73 17.25 4.93
C THR A 167 19.17 18.36 4.00
N THR A 168 19.04 19.62 4.40
CA THR A 168 19.47 20.79 3.63
C THR A 168 20.86 21.24 4.04
N THR A 169 21.56 21.96 3.15
CA THR A 169 22.92 22.49 3.39
C THR A 169 22.93 23.66 4.37
N SER A 170 21.79 24.32 4.57
CA SER A 170 21.59 25.37 5.54
C SER A 170 20.17 25.31 6.11
N ALA A 171 20.00 25.76 7.35
CA ALA A 171 18.70 25.75 8.00
C ALA A 171 17.72 26.70 7.30
N MET A 172 16.50 26.23 7.06
CA MET A 172 15.42 26.97 6.38
C MET A 172 14.06 26.60 6.95
N THR A 173 13.00 27.25 6.49
CA THR A 173 11.63 26.94 6.92
C THR A 173 10.99 25.85 6.06
N VAL A 174 9.86 25.28 6.52
CA VAL A 174 9.09 24.32 5.72
C VAL A 174 8.56 24.94 4.43
N SER A 175 8.20 26.22 4.42
CA SER A 175 7.75 26.93 3.22
C SER A 175 8.90 27.23 2.25
N ASP A 176 10.09 27.55 2.76
CA ASP A 176 11.29 27.72 1.91
C ASP A 176 11.62 26.43 1.17
N LEU A 177 11.66 25.30 1.88
CA LEU A 177 11.89 23.99 1.26
C LEU A 177 10.79 23.67 0.24
N GLY A 178 9.51 23.89 0.57
CA GLY A 178 8.43 23.66 -0.38
C GLY A 178 8.57 24.46 -1.67
N ASN A 179 9.01 25.72 -1.57
CA ASN A 179 9.20 26.58 -2.73
C ASN A 179 10.38 26.11 -3.60
N ILE A 180 11.45 25.59 -2.98
CA ILE A 180 12.56 24.95 -3.70
C ILE A 180 12.05 23.73 -4.46
N LEU A 181 11.32 22.83 -3.80
CA LEU A 181 10.81 21.61 -4.42
C LEU A 181 9.86 21.92 -5.59
N ALA A 182 8.93 22.86 -5.42
CA ALA A 182 8.01 23.28 -6.47
C ALA A 182 8.73 23.88 -7.69
N LYS A 183 9.78 24.68 -7.47
CA LYS A 183 10.61 25.26 -8.54
C LYS A 183 11.44 24.21 -9.26
N GLN A 184 12.01 23.25 -8.52
CA GLN A 184 12.77 22.15 -9.12
C GLN A 184 11.89 21.31 -10.05
N LEU A 185 10.64 21.09 -9.67
CA LEU A 185 9.63 20.41 -10.50
C LEU A 185 9.14 21.25 -11.70
N GLY A 186 9.57 22.51 -11.82
CA GLY A 186 9.13 23.40 -12.89
C GLY A 186 7.67 23.86 -12.76
N LEU A 187 7.06 23.73 -11.57
CA LEU A 187 5.65 24.07 -11.34
C LEU A 187 5.42 25.58 -11.25
N SER A 188 6.46 26.33 -10.86
CA SER A 188 6.42 27.79 -10.73
C SER A 188 7.84 28.36 -10.79
N THR A 189 7.99 29.59 -11.26
CA THR A 189 9.22 30.38 -11.11
C THR A 189 9.23 31.21 -9.82
N GLU A 190 8.04 31.45 -9.25
CA GLU A 190 7.82 32.24 -8.05
C GLU A 190 7.60 31.36 -6.81
N ASN A 191 7.67 31.96 -5.63
CA ASN A 191 7.26 31.29 -4.40
C ASN A 191 5.74 31.16 -4.37
N ILE A 192 5.24 29.94 -4.20
CA ILE A 192 3.80 29.61 -4.17
C ILE A 192 3.30 29.23 -2.78
N LEU A 193 4.20 28.78 -1.89
CA LEU A 193 3.81 28.46 -0.51
C LEU A 193 3.87 29.71 0.36
N VAL A 194 2.81 29.87 1.16
CA VAL A 194 2.67 30.96 2.12
C VAL A 194 3.41 30.58 3.41
N THR A 195 4.36 31.41 3.82
CA THR A 195 5.05 31.27 5.10
C THR A 195 4.06 31.40 6.26
N GLN A 196 4.02 30.39 7.13
CA GLN A 196 3.15 30.39 8.30
C GLN A 196 3.71 31.28 9.42
N PRO A 197 2.84 31.81 10.31
CA PRO A 197 3.30 32.41 11.56
C PRO A 197 4.00 31.35 12.43
N ASN A 198 5.28 31.58 12.76
CA ASN A 198 6.13 30.73 13.60
C ASN A 198 6.72 29.47 12.94
N GLU A 199 7.02 29.49 11.64
CA GLU A 199 7.86 28.44 11.06
C GLU A 199 9.24 28.42 11.71
N SER A 200 9.64 27.22 12.14
CA SER A 200 10.94 26.93 12.72
C SER A 200 11.96 26.74 11.60
N SER A 201 13.14 27.31 11.79
CA SER A 201 14.27 27.00 10.91
C SER A 201 14.88 25.65 11.29
N SER A 202 14.95 24.72 10.35
CA SER A 202 15.53 23.39 10.50
C SER A 202 16.41 23.06 9.30
N ALA A 203 17.37 22.15 9.49
CA ALA A 203 18.10 21.53 8.38
C ALA A 203 17.55 20.14 8.04
N GLU A 204 16.70 19.55 8.90
CA GLU A 204 16.18 18.19 8.77
C GLU A 204 14.66 18.23 8.61
N PHE A 205 14.17 17.54 7.58
CA PHE A 205 12.77 17.57 7.15
C PHE A 205 12.23 16.19 6.79
N ARG A 206 10.92 16.04 6.96
CA ARG A 206 10.11 14.96 6.40
C ARG A 206 9.23 15.46 5.28
N VAL A 207 9.35 14.80 4.14
CA VAL A 207 8.49 15.03 2.99
C VAL A 207 7.65 13.79 2.72
N VAL A 208 6.34 13.93 2.81
CA VAL A 208 5.37 12.95 2.31
C VAL A 208 5.03 13.34 0.87
N MET A 209 5.32 12.44 -0.06
CA MET A 209 5.01 12.63 -1.47
C MET A 209 4.01 11.57 -1.91
N GLN A 210 2.96 11.98 -2.61
CA GLN A 210 2.00 11.09 -3.26
C GLN A 210 2.00 11.37 -4.75
N VAL A 211 2.04 10.33 -5.58
CA VAL A 211 1.87 10.41 -7.04
C VAL A 211 0.76 9.47 -7.46
N THR A 212 -0.31 10.02 -8.00
CA THR A 212 -1.47 9.27 -8.51
C THR A 212 -1.39 9.22 -10.02
N PHE A 213 -1.39 8.01 -10.58
CA PHE A 213 -1.17 7.74 -12.00
C PHE A 213 -2.38 7.06 -12.64
N SER A 214 -2.99 7.72 -13.61
CA SER A 214 -4.26 7.38 -14.26
C SER A 214 -4.12 7.01 -15.75
N ASN A 215 -2.92 7.07 -16.33
CA ASN A 215 -2.63 6.99 -17.78
C ASN A 215 -3.25 8.15 -18.58
N THR A 216 -3.46 9.29 -17.93
CA THR A 216 -3.78 10.55 -18.62
C THR A 216 -2.48 11.35 -18.79
N THR A 217 -2.50 12.41 -19.60
CA THR A 217 -1.31 13.27 -19.73
C THR A 217 -1.02 14.09 -18.47
N ASP A 218 -2.03 14.26 -17.61
CA ASP A 218 -1.99 15.11 -16.43
C ASP A 218 -2.17 14.24 -15.19
N GLU A 219 -1.05 13.82 -14.60
CA GLU A 219 -1.03 13.04 -13.37
C GLU A 219 -1.00 13.95 -12.14
N VAL A 220 -1.33 13.46 -10.95
CA VAL A 220 -1.39 14.32 -9.75
C VAL A 220 -0.28 13.99 -8.78
N MET A 221 0.43 15.03 -8.36
CA MET A 221 1.49 14.96 -7.37
C MET A 221 1.15 15.84 -6.16
N GLY A 222 1.13 15.22 -4.98
CA GLY A 222 1.02 15.88 -3.69
C GLY A 222 2.33 15.85 -2.93
N VAL A 223 2.67 16.96 -2.30
CA VAL A 223 3.85 17.11 -1.44
C VAL A 223 3.41 17.76 -0.14
N GLY A 224 3.74 17.13 0.98
CA GLY A 224 3.52 17.63 2.33
C GLY A 224 4.82 17.60 3.12
N ILE A 225 5.12 18.67 3.86
CA ILE A 225 6.43 18.95 4.43
C ILE A 225 6.28 19.27 5.91
N SER A 226 7.14 18.69 6.73
CA SER A 226 7.29 18.98 8.15
C SER A 226 8.79 19.03 8.48
N THR A 227 9.17 19.76 9.53
CA THR A 227 10.48 19.52 10.15
C THR A 227 10.54 18.10 10.72
N GLU A 228 11.73 17.51 10.80
CA GLU A 228 11.95 16.17 11.34
C GLU A 228 11.40 16.05 12.76
N SER A 229 11.70 17.03 13.62
CA SER A 229 11.31 17.03 15.03
C SER A 229 9.79 17.12 15.24
N ASN A 230 9.08 17.78 14.34
CA ASN A 230 7.61 17.94 14.42
C ASN A 230 6.86 16.91 13.58
N TYR A 231 7.55 15.99 12.88
CA TYR A 231 6.87 15.05 12.00
C TYR A 231 5.88 14.16 12.77
N THR A 232 6.22 13.70 13.97
CA THR A 232 5.31 12.87 14.78
C THR A 232 4.00 13.60 15.09
N SER A 233 4.04 14.90 15.38
CA SER A 233 2.82 15.69 15.60
C SER A 233 2.07 15.98 14.31
N ASN A 234 2.76 16.08 13.19
CA ASN A 234 2.18 16.46 11.89
C ASN A 234 1.78 15.25 11.02
N GLU A 235 2.15 14.04 11.41
CA GLU A 235 1.94 12.82 10.63
C GLU A 235 0.46 12.62 10.31
N ALA A 236 -0.41 12.79 11.29
CA ALA A 236 -1.86 12.56 11.14
C ALA A 236 -2.50 13.48 10.09
N VAL A 237 -2.10 14.76 10.05
CA VAL A 237 -2.64 15.72 9.09
C VAL A 237 -2.02 15.52 7.69
N LEU A 238 -0.71 15.29 7.60
CA LEU A 238 -0.02 15.10 6.32
C LEU A 238 -0.42 13.79 5.63
N THR A 239 -0.30 12.66 6.33
CA THR A 239 -0.71 11.36 5.80
C THR A 239 -2.22 11.26 5.68
N GLY A 240 -2.98 11.98 6.52
CA GLY A 240 -4.43 12.05 6.41
C GLY A 240 -4.93 12.72 5.13
N PHE A 241 -4.10 13.51 4.45
CA PHE A 241 -4.38 14.04 3.12
C PHE A 241 -3.71 13.21 2.02
N LEU A 242 -2.43 12.87 2.20
CA LEU A 242 -1.57 12.24 1.20
C LEU A 242 -1.43 10.70 1.33
N ASP A 243 -2.44 10.00 1.83
CA ASP A 243 -2.47 8.53 1.89
C ASP A 243 -2.95 7.85 0.60
N GLY A 244 -3.14 8.63 -0.46
CA GLY A 244 -3.57 8.18 -1.76
C GLY A 244 -5.08 8.10 -1.97
N THR A 245 -5.90 8.17 -0.93
CA THR A 245 -7.34 7.89 -1.04
C THR A 245 -8.23 9.13 -1.14
N ASN A 246 -7.65 10.31 -0.98
CA ASN A 246 -8.35 11.60 -1.02
C ASN A 246 -8.39 12.27 -2.38
N ILE A 247 -7.80 11.66 -3.42
CA ILE A 247 -7.77 12.21 -4.78
C ILE A 247 -8.57 11.27 -5.67
N ILE A 248 -9.61 11.81 -6.31
CA ILE A 248 -10.51 11.06 -7.17
C ILE A 248 -10.75 11.79 -8.48
N GLY A 249 -11.24 11.09 -9.51
CA GLY A 249 -11.68 11.74 -10.75
C GLY A 249 -12.81 12.74 -10.50
N SER A 250 -12.74 13.91 -11.15
CA SER A 250 -13.78 14.94 -11.07
C SER A 250 -15.16 14.42 -11.50
N GLY A 251 -16.22 14.93 -10.86
CA GLY A 251 -17.61 14.53 -11.15
C GLY A 251 -18.02 13.17 -10.60
N SER A 252 -17.26 12.61 -9.65
CA SER A 252 -17.66 11.41 -8.92
C SER A 252 -18.74 11.71 -7.88
N ASP A 253 -19.80 10.89 -7.85
CA ASP A 253 -20.77 10.91 -6.77
C ASP A 253 -20.17 10.21 -5.53
N ASN A 254 -20.23 10.87 -4.39
CA ASN A 254 -19.76 10.32 -3.12
C ASN A 254 -20.94 9.74 -2.34
N LEU A 255 -20.76 8.53 -1.81
CA LEU A 255 -21.73 7.89 -0.92
C LEU A 255 -21.15 7.73 0.48
N THR A 256 -22.00 7.83 1.50
CA THR A 256 -21.60 7.60 2.89
C THR A 256 -21.77 6.12 3.25
N LYS A 257 -20.78 5.58 3.97
CA LYS A 257 -20.80 4.25 4.57
C LYS A 257 -20.57 4.34 6.08
N ASN A 258 -21.29 3.49 6.81
CA ASN A 258 -21.01 3.20 8.22
C ASN A 258 -20.64 1.73 8.35
N ASP A 259 -19.40 1.44 8.71
CA ASP A 259 -18.97 0.09 9.11
C ASP A 259 -19.01 -0.03 10.63
N SER A 260 -19.51 -1.17 11.13
CA SER A 260 -19.58 -1.45 12.56
C SER A 260 -18.83 -2.74 12.87
N PHE A 261 -17.98 -2.68 13.88
CA PHE A 261 -17.14 -3.79 14.33
C PHE A 261 -17.36 -4.01 15.83
N ILE A 262 -17.25 -5.27 16.24
CA ILE A 262 -17.12 -5.64 17.65
C ILE A 262 -15.66 -6.03 17.88
N ALA A 263 -15.00 -5.35 18.81
CA ALA A 263 -13.59 -5.59 19.10
C ALA A 263 -13.37 -7.01 19.63
N LYS A 264 -12.43 -7.75 19.02
CA LYS A 264 -12.14 -9.17 19.32
C LYS A 264 -10.85 -9.38 20.11
N GLY A 265 -10.20 -8.28 20.53
CA GLY A 265 -8.91 -8.28 21.22
C GLY A 265 -7.76 -7.83 20.32
N ASN A 266 -6.54 -8.06 20.80
CA ASN A 266 -5.33 -7.55 20.15
C ASN A 266 -5.08 -8.25 18.80
N PRO A 267 -4.75 -7.51 17.73
CA PRO A 267 -4.33 -8.10 16.46
C PRO A 267 -3.08 -8.95 16.67
N LYS A 268 -3.10 -10.16 16.13
CA LYS A 268 -1.99 -11.10 16.23
C LYS A 268 -1.05 -10.92 15.05
N VAL A 269 0.24 -10.73 15.33
CA VAL A 269 1.26 -10.54 14.30
C VAL A 269 2.42 -11.50 14.53
N ASP A 270 2.80 -12.25 13.50
CA ASP A 270 4.01 -13.06 13.48
C ASP A 270 5.01 -12.38 12.53
N ILE A 271 6.18 -12.01 13.03
CA ILE A 271 7.22 -11.32 12.24
C ILE A 271 8.42 -12.26 12.12
N VAL A 272 8.84 -12.55 10.90
CA VAL A 272 10.06 -13.32 10.63
C VAL A 272 11.09 -12.42 9.97
N TRP A 273 12.20 -12.21 10.67
CA TRP A 273 13.38 -11.55 10.12
C TRP A 273 14.19 -12.55 9.32
N VAL A 274 14.52 -12.22 8.08
CA VAL A 274 15.43 -12.99 7.24
C VAL A 274 16.71 -12.20 7.17
N VAL A 275 17.69 -12.63 7.96
CA VAL A 275 18.91 -11.86 8.23
C VAL A 275 20.05 -12.42 7.41
N ASP A 276 20.63 -11.57 6.58
CA ASP A 276 21.91 -11.83 5.95
C ASP A 276 23.00 -11.97 7.02
N ASN A 277 23.58 -13.17 7.07
CA ASN A 277 24.58 -13.58 8.05
C ASN A 277 25.99 -13.67 7.43
N SER A 278 26.21 -13.00 6.31
CA SER A 278 27.50 -12.86 5.66
C SER A 278 28.48 -12.02 6.49
N GLY A 279 29.75 -12.02 6.07
CA GLY A 279 30.82 -11.29 6.76
C GLY A 279 30.71 -9.77 6.68
N SER A 280 29.97 -9.22 5.71
CA SER A 280 29.81 -7.77 5.50
C SER A 280 28.76 -7.15 6.42
N MET A 281 27.78 -7.92 6.87
CA MET A 281 26.59 -7.49 7.62
C MET A 281 26.82 -7.10 9.09
N LYS A 282 28.08 -6.96 9.52
CA LYS A 282 28.40 -6.72 10.93
C LYS A 282 27.84 -5.40 11.43
N GLU A 283 28.00 -4.35 10.63
CA GLU A 283 27.56 -3.01 10.99
C GLU A 283 26.03 -2.91 10.95
N GLU A 284 25.40 -3.51 9.94
CA GLU A 284 23.96 -3.51 9.67
C GLU A 284 23.18 -4.29 10.73
N GLN A 285 23.63 -5.51 11.10
CA GLN A 285 23.05 -6.25 12.23
C GLN A 285 23.18 -5.46 13.54
N GLY A 286 24.31 -4.77 13.74
CA GLY A 286 24.55 -3.89 14.88
C GLY A 286 23.55 -2.73 14.95
N ALA A 287 23.23 -2.11 13.81
CA ALA A 287 22.25 -1.03 13.72
C ALA A 287 20.82 -1.51 14.05
N VAL A 288 20.40 -2.70 13.58
CA VAL A 288 19.09 -3.27 13.97
C VAL A 288 19.05 -3.57 15.48
N ILE A 289 20.13 -4.10 16.03
CA ILE A 289 20.25 -4.38 17.48
C ILE A 289 20.13 -3.10 18.31
N ALA A 290 20.78 -2.01 17.89
CA ALA A 290 20.69 -0.71 18.57
C ALA A 290 19.26 -0.14 18.57
N ASN A 291 18.49 -0.40 17.52
CA ASN A 291 17.11 0.08 17.35
C ASN A 291 16.04 -0.88 17.92
N ALA A 292 16.42 -2.08 18.38
CA ALA A 292 15.50 -3.11 18.88
C ALA A 292 14.61 -2.63 20.04
N GLY A 293 15.12 -1.75 20.91
CA GLY A 293 14.35 -1.16 21.99
C GLY A 293 13.17 -0.31 21.47
N ALA A 294 13.43 0.58 20.52
CA ALA A 294 12.40 1.40 19.89
C ALA A 294 11.37 0.53 19.15
N PHE A 295 11.83 -0.49 18.43
CA PHE A 295 10.94 -1.45 17.74
C PHE A 295 9.96 -2.14 18.70
N PHE A 296 10.44 -2.61 19.86
CA PHE A 296 9.59 -3.21 20.89
C PHE A 296 8.59 -2.23 21.48
N THR A 297 9.02 -0.98 21.74
CA THR A 297 8.13 0.07 22.21
C THR A 297 7.00 0.31 21.20
N GLN A 298 7.30 0.35 19.90
CA GLN A 298 6.27 0.53 18.87
C GLN A 298 5.29 -0.65 18.80
N LEU A 299 5.80 -1.90 18.84
CA LEU A 299 4.95 -3.09 18.88
C LEU A 299 3.96 -3.06 20.06
N ASN A 300 4.43 -2.63 21.23
CA ASN A 300 3.61 -2.49 22.43
C ASN A 300 2.61 -1.32 22.32
N ASN A 301 3.02 -0.18 21.78
CA ASN A 301 2.16 1.01 21.61
C ASN A 301 0.97 0.74 20.67
N LYS A 302 1.12 -0.15 19.69
CA LYS A 302 0.03 -0.60 18.80
C LYS A 302 -0.82 -1.74 19.41
N ASN A 303 -0.59 -2.10 20.68
CA ASN A 303 -1.25 -3.21 21.38
C ASN A 303 -1.25 -4.52 20.58
N LEU A 304 -0.14 -4.86 19.93
CA LEU A 304 -0.03 -6.09 19.15
C LEU A 304 0.19 -7.30 20.06
N ASP A 305 -0.52 -8.41 19.78
CA ASP A 305 -0.11 -9.72 20.26
C ASP A 305 0.92 -10.28 19.28
N PHE A 306 2.21 -9.99 19.51
CA PHE A 306 3.28 -10.31 18.57
C PHE A 306 4.19 -11.46 19.00
N ARG A 307 4.78 -12.13 18.01
CA ARG A 307 6.01 -12.91 18.18
C ARG A 307 6.97 -12.69 17.01
N LEU A 308 8.26 -12.72 17.30
CA LEU A 308 9.35 -12.44 16.38
C LEU A 308 10.25 -13.67 16.25
N ALA A 309 10.58 -14.10 15.04
CA ALA A 309 11.64 -15.09 14.81
C ALA A 309 12.68 -14.50 13.85
N ALA A 310 13.87 -15.10 13.83
CA ALA A 310 14.86 -14.83 12.80
C ALA A 310 15.23 -16.14 12.09
N ILE A 311 15.40 -16.10 10.77
CA ILE A 311 16.07 -17.11 9.94
C ILE A 311 17.21 -16.40 9.20
N THR A 312 18.02 -17.14 8.44
CA THR A 312 19.11 -16.55 7.65
C THR A 312 18.88 -16.70 6.15
N THR A 313 19.60 -15.90 5.39
CA THR A 313 19.68 -15.98 3.91
C THR A 313 20.32 -17.27 3.38
N ASP A 314 20.81 -18.13 4.28
CA ASP A 314 21.43 -19.42 3.95
C ASP A 314 20.80 -20.65 4.63
N SER A 315 19.75 -20.47 5.43
CA SER A 315 19.06 -21.56 6.16
C SER A 315 17.61 -21.22 6.51
N GLU A 316 16.69 -22.17 6.30
CA GLU A 316 15.27 -22.05 6.64
C GLU A 316 14.97 -22.24 8.14
N LYS A 317 15.97 -22.67 8.91
CA LYS A 317 15.84 -22.93 10.35
C LYS A 317 15.85 -21.62 11.13
N ILE A 318 14.99 -21.54 12.14
CA ILE A 318 14.98 -20.43 13.09
C ILE A 318 16.34 -20.35 13.79
N VAL A 319 16.87 -19.15 13.93
CA VAL A 319 18.10 -18.82 14.65
C VAL A 319 17.84 -18.88 16.15
N PHE A 320 18.78 -19.49 16.87
CA PHE A 320 18.78 -19.58 18.33
C PHE A 320 20.18 -19.23 18.84
N SER A 321 20.53 -17.95 18.83
CA SER A 321 21.81 -17.46 19.36
C SER A 321 21.66 -17.08 20.84
N GLY A 322 22.65 -17.39 21.68
CA GLY A 322 22.64 -17.13 23.12
C GLY A 322 22.26 -18.33 23.99
N ASN A 323 22.54 -18.23 25.29
CA ASN A 323 22.44 -19.30 26.30
C ASN A 323 20.99 -19.75 26.61
N SER A 324 20.10 -19.68 25.63
CA SER A 324 18.68 -20.08 25.62
C SER A 324 18.52 -21.61 25.65
N LYS A 325 19.22 -22.26 26.58
CA LYS A 325 18.82 -23.58 27.11
C LYS A 325 17.57 -23.48 28.00
N LYS A 326 17.05 -22.27 28.26
CA LYS A 326 15.79 -22.06 28.98
C LYS A 326 14.63 -21.86 28.00
N PRO A 327 13.48 -22.52 28.23
CA PRO A 327 12.30 -22.43 27.37
C PRO A 327 11.66 -21.02 27.34
N PRO A 328 10.91 -20.68 26.27
CA PRO A 328 10.49 -21.58 25.19
C PRO A 328 11.58 -21.83 24.13
N ARG A 329 11.79 -23.11 23.80
CA ARG A 329 12.78 -23.60 22.80
C ARG A 329 12.31 -23.42 21.35
N THR A 330 11.42 -22.46 21.09
CA THR A 330 10.74 -22.31 19.80
C THR A 330 11.44 -21.30 18.89
N GLY A 331 12.26 -20.40 19.45
CA GLY A 331 13.02 -19.39 18.69
C GLY A 331 12.18 -18.17 18.33
N TRP A 332 10.94 -18.17 18.81
CA TRP A 332 10.02 -17.06 18.77
C TRP A 332 10.16 -16.23 20.05
N THR A 333 10.45 -14.95 19.89
CA THR A 333 10.49 -13.93 20.94
C THR A 333 9.13 -13.25 21.04
N THR A 334 8.56 -13.18 22.23
CA THR A 334 7.29 -12.52 22.52
C THR A 334 7.49 -11.23 23.31
N ALA A 335 6.42 -10.48 23.58
CA ALA A 335 6.46 -9.31 24.45
C ALA A 335 7.05 -9.62 25.85
N ALA A 336 6.79 -10.83 26.40
CA ALA A 336 7.25 -11.24 27.72
C ALA A 336 8.77 -11.48 27.79
N ASP A 337 9.40 -11.80 26.66
CA ASP A 337 10.84 -12.08 26.59
C ASP A 337 11.68 -10.79 26.51
N GLY A 338 11.05 -9.67 26.13
CA GLY A 338 11.70 -8.37 25.96
C GLY A 338 12.63 -8.28 24.75
N SER A 339 13.17 -7.08 24.52
CA SER A 339 14.00 -6.80 23.33
C SER A 339 15.33 -7.56 23.30
N THR A 340 15.89 -7.94 24.46
CA THR A 340 17.15 -8.70 24.54
C THR A 340 17.07 -10.06 23.85
N ALA A 341 15.94 -10.76 23.95
CA ALA A 341 15.75 -12.04 23.27
C ALA A 341 15.71 -11.87 21.75
N PHE A 342 15.11 -10.79 21.24
CA PHE A 342 15.11 -10.46 19.82
C PHE A 342 16.50 -10.06 19.31
N VAL A 343 17.23 -9.24 20.07
CA VAL A 343 18.62 -8.86 19.77
C VAL A 343 19.50 -10.08 19.56
N ASN A 344 19.35 -11.09 20.41
CA ASN A 344 20.11 -12.34 20.26
C ASN A 344 19.76 -13.07 18.95
N ASN A 345 18.49 -13.14 18.58
CA ASN A 345 18.06 -13.83 17.35
C ASN A 345 18.50 -13.10 16.07
N VAL A 346 18.49 -11.77 16.06
CA VAL A 346 18.97 -10.97 14.91
C VAL A 346 20.49 -10.97 14.79
N SER A 347 21.23 -11.22 15.88
CA SER A 347 22.67 -11.52 15.84
C SER A 347 22.91 -12.93 15.29
N ALA A 348 22.58 -13.13 14.02
CA ALA A 348 22.59 -14.43 13.34
C ALA A 348 23.99 -14.95 13.03
N GLY A 349 25.02 -14.13 13.27
CA GLY A 349 26.42 -14.43 12.98
C GLY A 349 26.89 -13.83 11.65
N LEU A 350 28.17 -14.05 11.35
CA LEU A 350 28.89 -13.44 10.21
C LEU A 350 29.67 -14.48 9.38
N LYS A 351 29.30 -15.77 9.51
CA LYS A 351 29.97 -16.90 8.85
C LYS A 351 29.06 -17.59 7.83
N GLY A 352 28.00 -16.90 7.43
CA GLY A 352 27.05 -17.37 6.45
C GLY A 352 27.65 -17.55 5.06
N SER A 353 26.88 -18.19 4.20
CA SER A 353 27.21 -18.34 2.78
C SER A 353 27.10 -16.99 2.08
N GLY A 354 28.13 -16.57 1.32
CA GLY A 354 28.04 -15.43 0.38
C GLY A 354 27.15 -15.69 -0.86
N THR A 355 26.09 -16.47 -0.68
CA THR A 355 25.02 -16.69 -1.67
C THR A 355 23.72 -16.42 -0.93
N GLU A 356 23.34 -15.14 -0.93
CA GLU A 356 22.25 -14.61 -0.14
C GLU A 356 20.91 -14.87 -0.83
N ALA A 357 20.20 -15.92 -0.40
CA ALA A 357 18.94 -16.34 -1.04
C ALA A 357 17.78 -16.30 -0.03
N GLY A 358 17.58 -15.15 0.59
CA GLY A 358 16.60 -14.95 1.65
C GLY A 358 15.18 -15.30 1.22
N ILE A 359 14.78 -14.98 -0.02
CA ILE A 359 13.44 -15.34 -0.53
C ILE A 359 13.28 -16.86 -0.56
N TRP A 360 14.28 -17.57 -1.07
CA TRP A 360 14.27 -19.04 -1.14
C TRP A 360 14.11 -19.67 0.25
N PHE A 361 14.91 -19.24 1.22
CA PHE A 361 14.85 -19.82 2.56
C PHE A 361 13.59 -19.40 3.33
N ALA A 362 13.05 -18.22 3.07
CA ALA A 362 11.74 -17.82 3.59
C ALA A 362 10.62 -18.75 3.05
N GLU A 363 10.58 -19.04 1.74
CA GLU A 363 9.62 -20.00 1.17
C GLU A 363 9.82 -21.41 1.72
N LYS A 364 11.08 -21.85 1.88
CA LYS A 364 11.38 -23.15 2.51
C LYS A 364 10.93 -23.20 3.95
N SER A 365 11.06 -22.12 4.71
CA SER A 365 10.62 -22.07 6.11
C SER A 365 9.11 -22.30 6.24
N ILE A 366 8.32 -21.76 5.30
CA ILE A 366 6.86 -21.97 5.24
C ILE A 366 6.55 -23.40 4.80
N THR A 367 7.12 -23.84 3.68
CA THR A 367 6.78 -25.15 3.06
C THR A 367 7.25 -26.35 3.89
N THR A 368 8.31 -26.19 4.69
CA THR A 368 8.77 -27.23 5.63
C THR A 368 8.02 -27.21 6.96
N GLY A 369 7.17 -26.21 7.21
CA GLY A 369 6.47 -26.03 8.48
C GLY A 369 7.37 -25.55 9.62
N THR A 370 8.53 -24.97 9.30
CA THR A 370 9.40 -24.32 10.30
C THR A 370 8.78 -23.01 10.79
N VAL A 371 8.24 -22.23 9.86
CA VAL A 371 7.44 -21.02 10.14
C VAL A 371 5.98 -21.37 9.87
N VAL A 372 5.20 -21.43 10.94
CA VAL A 372 3.75 -21.67 10.88
C VAL A 372 3.06 -20.51 11.60
N PRO A 373 2.22 -19.72 10.93
CA PRO A 373 1.51 -18.61 11.57
C PRO A 373 0.55 -19.11 12.64
N ARG A 374 0.37 -18.32 13.71
CA ARG A 374 -0.71 -18.56 14.68
C ARG A 374 -2.05 -18.41 14.00
N SER A 375 -3.06 -19.15 14.46
CA SER A 375 -4.42 -18.98 13.97
C SER A 375 -4.90 -17.54 14.17
N GLY A 376 -5.35 -16.92 13.08
CA GLY A 376 -5.80 -15.52 13.05
C GLY A 376 -4.67 -14.48 13.10
N ALA A 377 -3.40 -14.88 13.03
CA ALA A 377 -2.28 -13.94 12.97
C ALA A 377 -1.93 -13.58 11.52
N SER A 378 -1.59 -12.32 11.30
CA SER A 378 -0.89 -11.92 10.08
C SER A 378 0.56 -12.35 10.17
N LEU A 379 1.08 -13.00 9.13
CA LEU A 379 2.50 -13.32 9.00
C LEU A 379 3.17 -12.30 8.08
N VAL A 380 4.27 -11.73 8.55
CA VAL A 380 5.09 -10.79 7.78
C VAL A 380 6.56 -11.22 7.79
N PHE A 381 7.25 -10.95 6.70
CA PHE A 381 8.69 -11.17 6.56
C PHE A 381 9.42 -9.84 6.44
N VAL A 382 10.56 -9.70 7.11
CA VAL A 382 11.47 -8.55 6.97
C VAL A 382 12.80 -9.07 6.47
N MET A 383 13.12 -8.76 5.21
CA MET A 383 14.37 -9.11 4.56
C MET A 383 15.43 -8.06 4.91
N LEU A 384 16.58 -8.47 5.42
CA LEU A 384 17.69 -7.59 5.75
C LEU A 384 18.96 -8.11 5.07
N SER A 385 19.46 -7.40 4.06
CA SER A 385 20.67 -7.79 3.32
C SER A 385 21.32 -6.57 2.66
N ASP A 386 22.66 -6.55 2.64
CA ASP A 386 23.47 -5.58 1.90
C ASP A 386 23.76 -6.04 0.46
N GLU A 387 23.14 -7.15 0.05
CA GLU A 387 23.24 -7.77 -1.27
C GLU A 387 21.86 -8.07 -1.88
N GLY A 388 21.80 -8.32 -3.19
CA GLY A 388 20.57 -8.72 -3.85
C GLY A 388 20.28 -10.21 -3.69
N ASP A 389 18.99 -10.56 -3.77
CA ASP A 389 18.52 -11.93 -3.58
C ASP A 389 18.97 -12.84 -4.73
N GLN A 390 19.59 -13.95 -4.36
CA GLN A 390 20.17 -14.96 -5.26
C GLN A 390 19.30 -16.22 -5.34
N TYR A 391 17.97 -16.09 -5.33
CA TYR A 391 17.01 -17.21 -5.36
C TYR A 391 17.40 -18.28 -6.38
N GLU A 392 17.76 -17.85 -7.58
CA GLU A 392 18.04 -18.70 -8.73
C GLU A 392 19.29 -19.55 -8.54
N CYS A 393 20.26 -19.07 -7.76
CA CYS A 393 21.45 -19.84 -7.41
C CYS A 393 21.11 -21.06 -6.55
N LYS A 394 20.07 -20.97 -5.69
CA LYS A 394 19.61 -22.10 -4.87
C LYS A 394 18.67 -23.00 -5.65
N GLN A 395 17.76 -22.45 -6.46
CA GLN A 395 16.87 -23.25 -7.30
C GLN A 395 17.65 -24.18 -8.24
N ASN A 396 18.65 -23.65 -8.94
CA ASN A 396 19.47 -24.42 -9.88
C ASN A 396 20.29 -25.53 -9.23
N LYS A 397 20.76 -25.35 -7.98
CA LYS A 397 21.49 -26.38 -7.23
C LYS A 397 20.62 -27.58 -6.83
N THR A 398 19.29 -27.46 -6.92
CA THR A 398 18.34 -28.52 -6.53
C THR A 398 17.68 -29.24 -7.71
N SER A 399 17.96 -28.83 -8.96
CA SER A 399 17.36 -29.47 -10.16
C SER A 399 18.06 -30.79 -10.51
N PRO A 400 17.36 -31.94 -10.59
CA PRO A 400 17.96 -33.25 -10.85
C PRO A 400 18.65 -33.37 -12.22
N ASN A 401 18.33 -32.48 -13.16
CA ASN A 401 18.78 -32.54 -14.56
C ASN A 401 19.80 -31.45 -14.92
N ASN A 402 20.27 -30.63 -13.97
CA ASN A 402 21.23 -29.58 -14.28
C ASN A 402 22.66 -30.04 -14.01
N SER A 403 23.28 -30.69 -15.01
CA SER A 403 24.68 -31.13 -14.99
C SER A 403 25.70 -30.00 -15.16
N VAL A 404 25.24 -28.75 -15.30
CA VAL A 404 26.09 -27.56 -15.28
C VAL A 404 25.55 -26.64 -14.19
N ALA A 405 26.23 -26.60 -13.04
CA ALA A 405 26.00 -25.53 -12.07
C ALA A 405 26.29 -24.20 -12.77
N THR A 406 25.25 -23.53 -13.29
CA THR A 406 25.41 -22.19 -13.85
C THR A 406 25.93 -21.30 -12.73
N PRO A 407 27.08 -20.62 -12.88
CA PRO A 407 27.59 -19.72 -11.87
C PRO A 407 26.53 -18.70 -11.48
N CYS A 408 26.48 -18.31 -10.21
CA CYS A 408 25.76 -17.12 -9.78
C CYS A 408 26.20 -15.95 -10.67
N GLY A 409 25.30 -15.45 -11.51
CA GLY A 409 25.62 -14.46 -12.54
C GLY A 409 24.92 -14.65 -13.90
N ASN A 410 24.36 -15.84 -14.20
CA ASN A 410 23.58 -16.04 -15.43
C ASN A 410 22.31 -16.91 -15.23
N PRO A 411 21.43 -16.54 -14.29
CA PRO A 411 20.20 -17.30 -14.06
C PRO A 411 19.21 -17.15 -15.24
N PRO A 412 18.35 -18.14 -15.49
CA PRO A 412 17.25 -17.98 -16.44
C PRO A 412 16.33 -16.85 -15.96
N ALA A 413 15.90 -15.99 -16.88
CA ALA A 413 14.86 -15.00 -16.59
C ALA A 413 13.63 -15.71 -16.01
N ASN A 414 13.07 -15.19 -14.91
CA ASN A 414 11.82 -15.62 -14.27
C ASN A 414 11.89 -16.84 -13.32
N ALA A 415 13.04 -17.14 -12.73
CA ALA A 415 13.13 -18.25 -11.77
C ALA A 415 12.36 -18.00 -10.45
N PHE A 416 12.13 -16.74 -10.08
CA PHE A 416 11.15 -16.31 -9.10
C PHE A 416 10.23 -15.24 -9.70
N ASP A 417 8.92 -15.40 -9.55
CA ASP A 417 7.93 -14.39 -9.95
C ASP A 417 7.38 -13.67 -8.69
N PRO A 418 7.70 -12.38 -8.47
CA PRO A 418 7.21 -11.63 -7.31
C PRO A 418 5.68 -11.48 -7.29
N ASN A 419 4.99 -11.67 -8.42
CA ASN A 419 3.53 -11.59 -8.51
C ASN A 419 2.83 -12.95 -8.37
N ASN A 420 3.53 -14.06 -8.49
CA ASN A 420 2.98 -15.42 -8.44
C ASN A 420 3.87 -16.31 -7.55
N ASN A 421 3.62 -16.28 -6.25
CA ASN A 421 4.40 -16.98 -5.23
C ASN A 421 3.59 -17.22 -3.96
N ILE A 422 4.16 -18.02 -3.05
CA ILE A 422 3.50 -18.43 -1.80
C ILE A 422 3.17 -17.24 -0.87
N PHE A 423 3.95 -16.15 -0.90
CA PHE A 423 3.67 -14.98 -0.08
C PHE A 423 2.39 -14.29 -0.55
N LYS A 424 2.26 -14.07 -1.87
CA LYS A 424 1.05 -13.52 -2.50
C LYS A 424 -0.17 -14.40 -2.26
N ASP A 425 -0.04 -15.70 -2.50
CA ASP A 425 -1.15 -16.66 -2.41
C ASP A 425 -1.74 -16.73 -1.00
N ASN A 426 -0.89 -16.58 0.03
CA ASN A 426 -1.32 -16.59 1.43
C ASN A 426 -1.55 -15.19 2.01
N GLY A 427 -1.39 -14.13 1.21
CA GLY A 427 -1.52 -12.75 1.68
C GLY A 427 -0.44 -12.30 2.68
N TYR A 428 0.71 -12.97 2.72
CA TYR A 428 1.85 -12.59 3.56
C TYR A 428 2.55 -11.37 3.00
N LYS A 429 2.89 -10.42 3.88
CA LYS A 429 3.58 -9.18 3.52
C LYS A 429 5.08 -9.36 3.64
N VAL A 430 5.82 -8.83 2.68
CA VAL A 430 7.29 -8.81 2.70
C VAL A 430 7.77 -7.37 2.74
N TYR A 431 8.68 -7.09 3.66
CA TYR A 431 9.38 -5.83 3.79
C TYR A 431 10.86 -6.06 3.48
N ALA A 432 11.55 -5.04 3.00
CA ALA A 432 12.97 -5.13 2.65
C ALA A 432 13.75 -3.96 3.25
N ILE A 433 14.86 -4.25 3.91
CA ILE A 433 15.88 -3.31 4.35
C ILE A 433 17.13 -3.64 3.52
N ILE A 434 17.34 -2.87 2.47
CA ILE A 434 18.32 -3.15 1.40
C ILE A 434 19.00 -1.86 0.93
N GLY A 435 20.01 -1.97 0.07
CA GLY A 435 20.62 -0.78 -0.53
C GLY A 435 19.67 -0.03 -1.46
N LEU A 436 19.32 1.21 -1.11
CA LEU A 436 18.51 2.12 -1.94
C LEU A 436 19.30 3.39 -2.27
N ASN A 437 19.09 3.94 -3.46
CA ASN A 437 19.53 5.31 -3.79
C ASN A 437 18.53 6.36 -3.28
N SER A 438 18.83 7.64 -3.51
CA SER A 438 17.99 8.78 -3.12
C SER A 438 16.61 8.82 -3.79
N ALA A 439 16.39 8.04 -4.86
CA ALA A 439 15.08 7.86 -5.50
C ALA A 439 14.31 6.63 -4.97
N GLY A 440 14.83 5.95 -3.94
CA GLY A 440 14.22 4.76 -3.35
C GLY A 440 14.28 3.53 -4.25
N GLN A 441 15.20 3.50 -5.22
CA GLN A 441 15.43 2.36 -6.11
C GLN A 441 16.61 1.51 -5.63
N PRO A 442 16.58 0.18 -5.83
CA PRO A 442 17.70 -0.70 -5.51
C PRO A 442 19.00 -0.20 -6.15
N SER A 443 20.02 0.02 -5.33
CA SER A 443 21.30 0.60 -5.77
C SER A 443 22.38 0.38 -4.72
N THR A 444 23.63 0.68 -5.06
CA THR A 444 24.63 0.92 -4.01
C THR A 444 24.20 2.06 -3.11
N CYS A 445 24.54 1.93 -1.84
CA CYS A 445 24.58 3.04 -0.91
C CYS A 445 25.79 2.87 0.02
N SER A 446 26.26 4.00 0.56
CA SER A 446 27.22 4.05 1.65
C SER A 446 26.74 5.13 2.60
N GLY A 447 26.60 4.83 3.89
CA GLY A 447 26.14 5.80 4.89
C GLY A 447 26.46 5.36 6.30
N SER A 448 26.75 6.30 7.21
CA SER A 448 26.92 6.13 8.66
C SER A 448 27.73 4.92 9.20
N GLY A 449 28.51 4.23 8.37
CA GLY A 449 29.25 2.99 8.73
C GLY A 449 28.66 1.71 8.12
N THR A 450 27.44 1.77 7.60
CA THR A 450 26.77 0.72 6.82
C THR A 450 26.93 0.92 5.31
N LYS A 451 26.89 -0.17 4.52
CA LYS A 451 27.10 -0.10 3.07
C LYS A 451 26.38 -1.24 2.35
N ALA A 452 25.98 -1.00 1.11
CA ALA A 452 25.51 -2.04 0.18
C ALA A 452 26.26 -1.95 -1.15
N ALA A 453 26.80 -3.06 -1.64
CA ALA A 453 27.73 -3.09 -2.77
C ALA A 453 27.05 -3.31 -4.15
N ALA A 454 27.63 -2.70 -5.21
CA ALA A 454 27.01 -2.58 -6.54
C ALA A 454 26.83 -3.90 -7.28
N LYS A 455 27.74 -4.84 -7.02
CA LYS A 455 27.82 -6.10 -7.77
C LYS A 455 26.59 -6.98 -7.57
N ASN A 456 25.81 -6.73 -6.50
CA ASN A 456 24.78 -7.63 -6.03
C ASN A 456 23.36 -7.02 -6.02
N ASN A 457 23.18 -5.70 -6.07
CA ASN A 457 21.83 -5.07 -6.18
C ASN A 457 21.25 -5.04 -7.61
N GLY A 458 21.92 -5.68 -8.58
CA GLY A 458 21.37 -5.94 -9.91
C GLY A 458 20.22 -6.96 -9.91
N TRP A 459 19.98 -7.65 -8.78
CA TRP A 459 18.89 -8.59 -8.58
C TRP A 459 17.90 -8.02 -7.56
N PRO A 460 16.91 -7.23 -8.02
CA PRO A 460 15.98 -6.50 -7.15
C PRO A 460 14.92 -7.41 -6.52
N GLY A 461 15.20 -8.71 -6.31
CA GLY A 461 14.23 -9.70 -5.82
C GLY A 461 13.52 -9.28 -4.54
N TYR A 462 14.29 -8.87 -3.52
CA TYR A 462 13.73 -8.37 -2.25
C TYR A 462 12.84 -7.14 -2.46
N TYR A 463 13.30 -6.17 -3.25
CA TYR A 463 12.53 -4.96 -3.57
C TYR A 463 11.23 -5.30 -4.29
N ASN A 464 11.32 -6.05 -5.39
CA ASN A 464 10.19 -6.44 -6.22
C ASN A 464 9.14 -7.23 -5.42
N LEU A 465 9.58 -8.18 -4.58
CA LEU A 465 8.69 -8.94 -3.73
C LEU A 465 8.01 -8.07 -2.67
N SER A 466 8.76 -7.11 -2.08
CA SER A 466 8.18 -6.18 -1.12
C SER A 466 7.07 -5.32 -1.75
N GLN A 467 7.31 -4.78 -2.96
CA GLN A 467 6.30 -4.02 -3.69
C GLN A 467 5.11 -4.91 -4.09
N ALA A 468 5.36 -6.12 -4.62
CA ALA A 468 4.32 -7.00 -5.13
C ALA A 468 3.38 -7.55 -4.05
N THR A 469 3.90 -7.76 -2.84
CA THR A 469 3.10 -8.17 -1.67
C THR A 469 2.37 -6.99 -1.02
N GLY A 470 2.63 -5.75 -1.46
CA GLY A 470 2.10 -4.53 -0.84
C GLY A 470 2.71 -4.27 0.54
N GLY A 471 3.97 -4.67 0.73
CA GLY A 471 4.84 -4.21 1.80
C GLY A 471 5.66 -2.99 1.34
N MET A 472 6.89 -2.87 1.81
CA MET A 472 7.70 -1.66 1.65
C MET A 472 9.19 -1.96 1.72
N ALA A 473 9.98 -1.19 0.97
CA ALA A 473 11.43 -1.18 1.06
C ALA A 473 11.94 0.09 1.78
N GLY A 474 13.03 -0.06 2.53
CA GLY A 474 13.78 1.02 3.18
C GLY A 474 15.29 0.83 3.03
N THR A 475 16.04 1.92 3.17
CA THR A 475 17.49 1.90 2.98
C THR A 475 18.20 1.22 4.16
N ILE A 476 19.13 0.33 3.86
CA ILE A 476 20.04 -0.29 4.83
C ILE A 476 21.15 0.66 5.25
N CYS A 477 21.43 1.72 4.48
CA CYS A 477 22.57 2.62 4.74
C CYS A 477 22.32 3.70 5.81
N SER A 478 21.31 3.51 6.66
CA SER A 478 21.02 4.35 7.83
C SER A 478 21.49 3.65 9.11
N ASN A 479 21.92 4.43 10.10
CA ASN A 479 22.16 3.94 11.46
C ASN A 479 20.94 4.07 12.38
N ASP A 480 19.94 4.85 11.97
CA ASP A 480 18.66 4.98 12.65
C ASP A 480 17.58 4.33 11.80
N TYR A 481 17.13 3.15 12.25
CA TYR A 481 16.02 2.44 11.63
C TYR A 481 14.71 2.66 12.37
N SER A 482 14.67 3.47 13.43
CA SER A 482 13.48 3.63 14.29
C SER A 482 12.22 3.95 13.49
N GLN A 483 12.32 4.82 12.48
CA GLN A 483 11.20 5.19 11.63
C GLN A 483 10.81 4.12 10.62
N LEU A 484 11.78 3.51 9.94
CA LEU A 484 11.54 2.38 9.05
C LEU A 484 10.85 1.24 9.81
N LEU A 485 11.36 0.93 11.00
CA LEU A 485 10.79 -0.05 11.91
C LEU A 485 9.38 0.35 12.36
N ASN A 486 9.13 1.63 12.66
CA ASN A 486 7.79 2.13 12.99
C ASN A 486 6.81 1.94 11.81
N SER A 487 7.24 2.24 10.58
CA SER A 487 6.45 2.03 9.38
C SER A 487 6.15 0.54 9.16
N ILE A 488 7.12 -0.35 9.36
CA ILE A 488 6.92 -1.81 9.30
C ILE A 488 5.90 -2.27 10.36
N VAL A 489 6.05 -1.83 11.61
CA VAL A 489 5.10 -2.17 12.71
C VAL A 489 3.70 -1.68 12.38
N SER A 490 3.56 -0.44 11.94
CA SER A 490 2.26 0.16 11.64
C SER A 490 1.55 -0.56 10.49
N GLN A 491 2.27 -0.94 9.43
CA GLN A 491 1.71 -1.73 8.34
C GLN A 491 1.41 -3.18 8.73
N ALA A 492 2.26 -3.82 9.54
CA ALA A 492 1.99 -5.16 10.06
C ALA A 492 0.75 -5.18 10.97
N ALA A 493 0.57 -4.15 11.80
CA ALA A 493 -0.63 -3.95 12.60
C ALA A 493 -1.88 -3.77 11.73
N ALA A 494 -1.77 -2.98 10.64
CA ALA A 494 -2.86 -2.81 9.68
C ALA A 494 -3.23 -4.12 8.98
N ALA A 495 -2.24 -4.92 8.58
CA ALA A 495 -2.48 -6.24 7.97
C ALA A 495 -3.27 -7.16 8.91
N ALA A 496 -2.90 -7.20 10.20
CA ALA A 496 -3.59 -7.99 11.23
C ALA A 496 -4.88 -7.35 11.79
N SER A 497 -5.19 -6.11 11.42
CA SER A 497 -6.33 -5.38 11.98
C SER A 497 -7.65 -6.07 11.63
N SER A 498 -8.52 -6.21 12.63
CA SER A 498 -9.90 -6.67 12.46
C SER A 498 -10.83 -5.58 11.93
N TYR A 499 -10.37 -4.33 11.88
CA TYR A 499 -11.15 -3.16 11.45
C TYR A 499 -10.94 -2.91 9.95
N LYS A 500 -11.24 -3.92 9.14
CA LYS A 500 -11.17 -3.87 7.66
C LYS A 500 -12.42 -3.19 7.11
N LEU A 501 -12.26 -2.13 6.34
CA LEU A 501 -13.38 -1.37 5.80
C LEU A 501 -13.99 -2.07 4.59
N THR A 502 -15.29 -1.87 4.39
CA THR A 502 -16.05 -2.44 3.26
C THR A 502 -15.61 -1.83 1.93
N TYR A 503 -15.40 -0.51 1.89
CA TYR A 503 -14.96 0.22 0.69
C TYR A 503 -13.68 1.00 1.01
N ILE A 504 -12.93 1.39 -0.02
CA ILE A 504 -11.81 2.33 0.13
C ILE A 504 -12.42 3.71 0.42
N PRO A 505 -12.22 4.28 1.62
CA PRO A 505 -12.76 5.59 2.00
C PRO A 505 -12.00 6.72 1.31
N MET A 506 -12.61 7.89 1.19
CA MET A 506 -11.89 9.16 1.20
C MET A 506 -11.48 9.43 2.66
N SER A 507 -10.23 9.15 3.01
CA SER A 507 -9.79 9.06 4.41
C SER A 507 -9.88 10.37 5.21
N SER A 508 -9.93 11.51 4.53
CA SER A 508 -10.17 12.85 5.09
C SER A 508 -11.59 13.05 5.62
N THR A 509 -12.52 12.15 5.27
CA THR A 509 -13.92 12.20 5.70
C THR A 509 -14.22 11.24 6.86
N MET A 510 -13.21 10.46 7.29
CA MET A 510 -13.40 9.36 8.23
C MET A 510 -13.61 9.85 9.68
N VAL A 511 -14.67 9.38 10.31
CA VAL A 511 -14.92 9.56 11.74
C VAL A 511 -15.02 8.20 12.41
N VAL A 512 -14.18 7.98 13.42
CA VAL A 512 -14.16 6.74 14.21
C VAL A 512 -14.74 7.00 15.58
N LYS A 513 -15.71 6.17 15.99
CA LYS A 513 -16.30 6.17 17.32
C LYS A 513 -16.06 4.85 18.02
N LYS A 514 -15.69 4.90 19.30
CA LYS A 514 -15.63 3.76 20.22
C LYS A 514 -16.71 3.93 21.28
N ASN A 515 -17.65 2.99 21.35
CA ASN A 515 -18.82 3.05 22.24
C ASN A 515 -19.58 4.40 22.13
N GLY A 516 -19.71 4.93 20.92
CA GLY A 516 -20.37 6.21 20.64
C GLY A 516 -19.50 7.46 20.84
N VAL A 517 -18.31 7.34 21.43
CA VAL A 517 -17.38 8.46 21.66
C VAL A 517 -16.39 8.56 20.51
N THR A 518 -16.26 9.75 19.91
CA THR A 518 -15.27 10.00 18.84
C THR A 518 -13.85 9.77 19.35
N VAL A 519 -13.07 9.02 18.59
CA VAL A 519 -11.64 8.79 18.83
C VAL A 519 -10.85 9.70 17.88
N PRO A 520 -9.84 10.44 18.35
CA PRO A 520 -9.05 11.32 17.50
C PRO A 520 -8.20 10.51 16.50
N LYS A 521 -7.98 11.09 15.32
CA LYS A 521 -7.00 10.59 14.33
C LYS A 521 -5.60 10.99 14.83
N ASP A 522 -4.86 10.03 15.37
CA ASP A 522 -3.58 10.26 16.04
C ASP A 522 -2.75 8.97 16.04
N SER A 523 -1.49 9.06 15.66
CA SER A 523 -0.62 7.88 15.51
C SER A 523 -0.10 7.31 16.83
N THR A 524 -0.14 8.09 17.91
CA THR A 524 0.33 7.74 19.27
C THR A 524 -0.80 7.26 20.18
N ASN A 525 -1.93 7.99 20.24
CA ASN A 525 -3.08 7.69 21.08
C ASN A 525 -4.40 8.02 20.38
N GLY A 526 -4.72 7.26 19.35
CA GLY A 526 -5.91 7.44 18.54
C GLY A 526 -6.07 6.33 17.53
N TRP A 527 -6.48 6.69 16.33
CA TRP A 527 -6.50 5.80 15.18
C TRP A 527 -5.78 6.40 13.98
N MET A 528 -5.26 5.53 13.12
CA MET A 528 -4.73 5.87 11.80
C MET A 528 -5.34 4.94 10.76
N TYR A 529 -5.63 5.46 9.57
CA TYR A 529 -6.04 4.65 8.42
C TYR A 529 -4.82 4.17 7.65
N ASN A 530 -4.86 2.91 7.20
CA ASN A 530 -3.83 2.32 6.34
C ASN A 530 -4.44 1.92 5.01
N ALA A 531 -4.09 2.66 3.96
CA ALA A 531 -4.65 2.48 2.62
C ALA A 531 -4.28 1.14 1.98
N SER A 532 -3.05 0.64 2.16
CA SER A 532 -2.62 -0.66 1.59
C SER A 532 -3.41 -1.85 2.08
N ASN A 533 -3.96 -1.77 3.29
CA ASN A 533 -4.70 -2.85 3.94
C ASN A 533 -6.19 -2.55 4.07
N ASN A 534 -6.64 -1.40 3.57
CA ASN A 534 -7.99 -0.82 3.76
C ASN A 534 -8.51 -1.01 5.20
N SER A 535 -7.73 -0.54 6.18
CA SER A 535 -7.96 -0.89 7.58
C SER A 535 -7.56 0.20 8.55
N ILE A 536 -8.16 0.18 9.74
CA ILE A 536 -7.81 1.11 10.82
C ILE A 536 -6.88 0.44 11.83
N VAL A 537 -5.88 1.18 12.29
CA VAL A 537 -4.98 0.79 13.38
C VAL A 537 -5.19 1.75 14.55
N PHE A 538 -5.44 1.20 15.74
CA PHE A 538 -5.51 1.96 16.98
C PHE A 538 -4.17 1.93 17.72
N SER A 539 -3.87 3.00 18.45
CA SER A 539 -2.66 3.11 19.27
C SER A 539 -3.00 3.54 20.70
N GLY A 540 -2.10 3.23 21.63
CA GLY A 540 -2.15 3.73 23.01
C GLY A 540 -3.41 3.29 23.76
N THR A 541 -3.97 4.20 24.57
CA THR A 541 -5.18 3.98 25.38
C THR A 541 -6.48 4.06 24.57
N ALA A 542 -6.40 4.55 23.32
CA ALA A 542 -7.54 4.58 22.41
C ALA A 542 -7.93 3.17 21.93
N PHE A 543 -7.03 2.19 22.03
CA PHE A 543 -7.25 0.82 21.59
C PHE A 543 -8.56 0.21 22.18
N PRO A 544 -9.44 -0.37 21.33
CA PRO A 544 -10.69 -0.95 21.79
C PRO A 544 -10.50 -2.22 22.63
N SER A 545 -11.19 -2.30 23.76
CA SER A 545 -11.28 -3.50 24.59
C SER A 545 -12.24 -4.51 23.98
N VAL A 546 -12.10 -5.79 24.32
CA VAL A 546 -13.01 -6.85 23.83
C VAL A 546 -14.47 -6.46 24.11
N ASN A 547 -15.34 -6.62 23.11
CA ASN A 547 -16.75 -6.22 23.08
C ASN A 547 -17.03 -4.72 22.94
N ASP A 548 -16.02 -3.84 22.88
CA ASP A 548 -16.25 -2.47 22.48
C ASP A 548 -16.84 -2.43 21.06
N VAL A 549 -17.81 -1.54 20.86
CA VAL A 549 -18.42 -1.26 19.56
C VAL A 549 -17.61 -0.16 18.89
N VAL A 550 -17.02 -0.47 17.75
CA VAL A 550 -16.33 0.50 16.90
C VAL A 550 -17.21 0.80 15.70
N VAL A 551 -17.50 2.07 15.46
CA VAL A 551 -18.23 2.54 14.27
C VAL A 551 -17.33 3.47 13.48
N VAL A 552 -17.23 3.23 12.17
CA VAL A 552 -16.46 4.05 11.24
C VAL A 552 -17.41 4.61 10.20
N ALA A 553 -17.59 5.93 10.21
CA ALA A 553 -18.34 6.66 9.19
C ALA A 553 -17.36 7.26 8.19
N TYR A 554 -17.62 7.13 6.89
CA TYR A 554 -16.77 7.68 5.84
C TYR A 554 -17.51 7.85 4.52
N GLU A 555 -17.01 8.71 3.65
CA GLU A 555 -17.43 8.79 2.25
C GLU A 555 -16.54 7.92 1.37
N TYR A 556 -17.10 7.41 0.29
CA TYR A 556 -16.38 6.68 -0.76
C TYR A 556 -16.99 6.99 -2.13
N SER A 557 -16.19 6.90 -3.18
CA SER A 557 -16.67 7.03 -4.56
C SER A 557 -16.95 5.64 -5.17
N PRO A 558 -18.18 5.34 -5.63
CA PRO A 558 -18.51 4.04 -6.23
C PRO A 558 -17.84 3.81 -7.59
N SER A 559 -17.73 4.86 -8.42
CA SER A 559 -17.01 4.80 -9.71
C SER A 559 -15.56 4.42 -9.49
N ALA A 560 -14.98 4.98 -8.44
CA ALA A 560 -13.66 4.63 -7.95
C ALA A 560 -13.55 3.15 -7.54
N GLN A 561 -14.46 2.63 -6.71
CA GLN A 561 -14.41 1.21 -6.30
C GLN A 561 -14.48 0.24 -7.49
N ALA A 562 -15.28 0.55 -8.51
CA ALA A 562 -15.42 -0.31 -9.69
C ALA A 562 -14.08 -0.46 -10.44
N GLN A 563 -13.34 0.64 -10.63
CA GLN A 563 -12.06 0.62 -11.32
C GLN A 563 -10.98 -0.18 -10.58
N ALA A 564 -10.93 -0.10 -9.25
CA ALA A 564 -10.04 -0.92 -8.42
C ALA A 564 -10.32 -2.43 -8.60
N ASN A 565 -11.59 -2.81 -8.71
CA ASN A 565 -12.01 -4.21 -8.90
C ASN A 565 -11.84 -4.73 -10.34
N HIS A 566 -11.77 -3.85 -11.33
CA HIS A 566 -11.71 -4.25 -12.74
C HIS A 566 -10.38 -4.90 -13.15
N LYS A 567 -9.25 -4.59 -12.50
CA LYS A 567 -7.91 -5.14 -12.85
C LYS A 567 -7.79 -6.66 -12.71
N GLY A 568 -8.77 -7.36 -12.11
CA GLY A 568 -8.85 -8.83 -12.05
C GLY A 568 -10.02 -9.46 -12.81
N SER A 569 -10.81 -8.69 -13.56
CA SER A 569 -12.06 -9.17 -14.17
C SER A 569 -11.89 -9.65 -15.63
N LEU A 570 -12.74 -10.59 -16.06
CA LEU A 570 -12.87 -11.02 -17.47
C LEU A 570 -13.09 -9.82 -18.42
N TYR A 571 -13.69 -8.73 -17.92
CA TYR A 571 -13.90 -7.50 -18.67
C TYR A 571 -12.59 -6.78 -18.97
N ALA A 572 -11.62 -6.74 -18.04
CA ALA A 572 -10.29 -6.18 -18.28
C ALA A 572 -9.46 -7.01 -19.27
N TYR A 573 -9.67 -8.33 -19.30
CA TYR A 573 -9.04 -9.21 -20.28
C TYR A 573 -9.59 -8.98 -21.71
N LEU A 574 -10.87 -8.58 -21.82
CA LEU A 574 -11.53 -8.30 -23.10
C LEU A 574 -11.39 -6.84 -23.55
N SER A 575 -11.18 -5.89 -22.62
CA SER A 575 -10.99 -4.47 -22.91
C SER A 575 -9.52 -4.05 -23.03
N GLY A 576 -8.59 -4.93 -22.68
CA GLY A 576 -7.16 -4.72 -22.88
C GLY A 576 -6.84 -4.63 -24.37
N ASN A 577 -5.96 -3.71 -24.75
CA ASN A 577 -5.56 -3.50 -26.15
C ASN A 577 -4.54 -4.57 -26.61
N ASN A 578 -4.79 -5.84 -26.27
CA ASN A 578 -3.92 -6.98 -26.56
C ASN A 578 -4.60 -7.94 -27.54
N THR A 579 -3.81 -8.43 -28.50
CA THR A 579 -4.26 -9.29 -29.61
C THR A 579 -4.97 -10.57 -29.15
N VAL A 580 -4.64 -11.05 -27.95
CA VAL A 580 -5.24 -12.24 -27.34
C VAL A 580 -6.68 -11.98 -26.87
N GLY A 581 -6.97 -10.83 -26.25
CA GLY A 581 -8.33 -10.45 -25.85
C GLY A 581 -9.26 -10.29 -27.06
N MET A 582 -8.72 -9.71 -28.14
CA MET A 582 -9.44 -9.54 -29.41
C MET A 582 -9.75 -10.89 -30.09
N LEU A 583 -8.80 -11.83 -30.10
CA LEU A 583 -9.00 -13.20 -30.62
C LEU A 583 -10.03 -13.97 -29.79
N PHE A 584 -10.03 -13.83 -28.47
CA PHE A 584 -10.97 -14.52 -27.58
C PHE A 584 -12.40 -13.99 -27.73
N ALA A 585 -12.57 -12.67 -27.85
CA ALA A 585 -13.85 -12.04 -28.18
C ALA A 585 -14.39 -12.52 -29.53
N LEU A 586 -13.52 -12.61 -30.55
CA LEU A 586 -13.88 -13.15 -31.87
C LEU A 586 -14.31 -14.62 -31.77
N PHE A 587 -13.64 -15.42 -30.94
CA PHE A 587 -13.93 -16.83 -30.74
C PHE A 587 -15.30 -17.06 -30.11
N ILE A 588 -15.68 -16.27 -29.10
CA ILE A 588 -17.01 -16.32 -28.47
C ILE A 588 -18.10 -15.95 -29.49
N LEU A 589 -17.84 -14.94 -30.33
CA LEU A 589 -18.77 -14.50 -31.37
C LEU A 589 -18.97 -15.59 -32.44
N VAL A 590 -17.89 -16.21 -32.91
CA VAL A 590 -17.93 -17.31 -33.87
C VAL A 590 -18.59 -18.56 -33.28
N ALA A 591 -18.31 -18.87 -32.01
CA ALA A 591 -18.95 -19.99 -31.31
C ALA A 591 -20.47 -19.77 -31.15
N GLY A 592 -20.91 -18.55 -30.79
CA GLY A 592 -22.31 -18.19 -30.71
C GLY A 592 -23.05 -18.31 -32.05
N VAL A 593 -22.45 -17.81 -33.14
CA VAL A 593 -23.00 -17.94 -34.50
C VAL A 593 -23.05 -19.39 -34.96
N SER A 594 -22.01 -20.17 -34.66
CA SER A 594 -21.93 -21.60 -35.01
C SER A 594 -22.95 -22.43 -34.24
N MET A 595 -23.15 -22.13 -32.96
CA MET A 595 -24.18 -22.75 -32.12
C MET A 595 -25.59 -22.41 -32.62
N GLY A 596 -25.83 -21.15 -32.99
CA GLY A 596 -27.09 -20.73 -33.62
C GLY A 596 -27.36 -21.44 -34.95
N TYR A 597 -26.32 -21.61 -35.78
CA TYR A 597 -26.42 -22.34 -37.05
C TYR A 597 -26.70 -23.84 -36.85
N LEU A 598 -26.06 -24.47 -35.87
CA LEU A 598 -26.28 -25.87 -35.52
C LEU A 598 -27.67 -26.13 -34.92
N ILE A 599 -28.18 -25.22 -34.09
CA ILE A 599 -29.53 -25.29 -33.54
C ILE A 599 -30.56 -25.09 -34.66
N LYS A 600 -30.35 -24.15 -35.58
CA LYS A 600 -31.22 -23.94 -36.76
C LYS A 600 -31.27 -25.16 -37.69
N ARG A 601 -30.18 -25.91 -37.82
CA ARG A 601 -30.13 -27.19 -38.57
C ARG A 601 -30.75 -28.38 -37.85
N ARG A 602 -30.94 -28.31 -36.53
CA ARG A 602 -31.55 -29.39 -35.73
C ARG A 602 -33.07 -29.23 -35.57
N TYR A 603 -33.60 -28.03 -35.83
CA TYR A 603 -35.01 -27.67 -35.68
C TYR A 603 -35.67 -27.17 -36.98
N ALA A 604 -34.96 -27.21 -38.10
CA ALA A 604 -35.51 -27.16 -39.47
C ALA A 604 -35.48 -28.58 -40.04
#